data_AF-A0A5K0Y7Q8-F1
#
_entry.id   AF-A0A5K0Y7Q8-F1
#
_cell.length_a   1.000
_cell.length_b   1.000
_cell.length_c   1.000
_cell.angle_alpha   90.00
_cell.angle_beta   90.00
_cell.angle_gamma   90.00
#
_symmetry.space_group_name_H-M   'P 1'
#
loop_
_entity.id
_entity.type
_entity.pdbx_description
1 polymer ?
#
loop_
_entity_poly.entity_id
_entity_poly.type
_entity_poly.pdbx_seq_one_letter_code
_entity_poly.pdbx_strand_id
1 'polypeptide(L)'
;LISNGKLVSTEHRVLANQFGPRVSMACFFNAHICASSTNYGPIKELLSPDNPPKYRDLLLSEYFEHSESRGLDGRSHLDAFRV
;
A
#
# COMPACT_ATOMS: atom_id res chain seq x y z
N LEU A 1 -5.59 -1.88 -1.39
CA LEU A 1 -5.75 -2.17 -2.83
C LEU A 1 -6.39 -3.55 -3.04
N ILE A 2 -5.60 -4.61 -3.03
CA ILE A 2 -5.97 -5.97 -3.47
C ILE A 2 -7.17 -6.55 -2.70
N SER A 3 -7.21 -6.37 -1.38
CA SER A 3 -8.30 -6.86 -0.51
C SER A 3 -9.61 -6.06 -0.61
N ASN A 4 -9.70 -5.09 -1.52
CA ASN A 4 -10.79 -4.10 -1.60
C ASN A 4 -11.09 -3.38 -0.26
N GLY A 5 -10.05 -3.16 0.56
CA GLY A 5 -10.17 -2.54 1.87
C GLY A 5 -10.66 -3.45 2.99
N LYS A 6 -10.74 -4.78 2.77
CA LYS A 6 -10.97 -5.75 3.86
C LYS A 6 -9.80 -5.84 4.84
N LEU A 7 -8.58 -5.64 4.33
CA LEU A 7 -7.38 -5.56 5.17
C LEU A 7 -6.94 -4.10 5.27
N VAL A 8 -6.62 -3.67 6.49
CA VAL A 8 -6.21 -2.29 6.80
C VAL A 8 -4.68 -2.21 6.83
N SER A 9 -4.12 -1.38 5.96
CA SER A 9 -2.71 -0.97 6.07
C SER A 9 -2.61 0.12 7.12
N THR A 10 -1.79 -0.09 8.15
CA THR A 10 -1.77 0.77 9.35
C THR A 10 -0.51 1.63 9.39
N GLU A 11 -0.66 2.88 9.81
CA GLU A 11 0.47 3.75 10.09
C GLU A 11 1.24 3.27 11.32
N HIS A 12 2.56 3.28 11.22
CA HIS A 12 3.46 2.89 12.29
C HIS A 12 4.62 3.89 12.36
N ARG A 13 5.08 4.17 13.58
CA ARG A 13 6.24 5.03 13.83
C ARG A 13 7.17 4.40 14.86
N VAL A 14 8.45 4.70 14.74
CA VAL A 14 9.46 4.32 15.72
C VAL A 14 9.92 5.58 16.45
N LEU A 15 9.76 5.57 17.78
CA LEU A 15 10.29 6.64 18.62
C LEU A 15 11.77 6.40 18.90
N ALA A 16 12.55 7.48 18.89
CA ALA A 16 13.95 7.46 19.33
C ALA A 16 14.01 7.16 20.83
N ASN A 17 14.99 6.36 21.23
CA ASN A 17 15.19 6.04 22.64
C ASN A 17 16.05 7.12 23.32
N GLN A 18 15.76 7.44 24.58
CA GLN A 18 16.58 8.38 25.35
C GLN A 18 17.90 7.73 25.83
N PHE A 19 17.86 6.41 26.09
CA PHE A 19 18.99 5.67 26.66
C PHE A 19 19.25 4.38 25.89
N GLY A 20 20.45 4.26 25.32
CA GLY A 20 20.92 3.05 24.65
C GLY A 20 20.35 2.81 23.24
N PRO A 21 21.05 2.03 22.40
CA PRO A 21 20.64 1.77 21.03
C PRO A 21 19.41 0.85 20.96
N ARG A 22 18.58 1.05 19.94
CA ARG A 22 17.52 0.11 19.52
C ARG A 22 17.86 -0.42 18.13
N VAL A 23 17.87 -1.74 17.96
CA VAL A 23 18.12 -2.39 16.67
C VAL A 23 16.90 -3.20 16.26
N SER A 24 16.50 -3.08 15.00
CA SER A 24 15.44 -3.86 14.37
C SER A 24 15.76 -4.11 12.90
N MET A 25 15.33 -5.25 12.37
CA MET A 25 15.47 -5.60 10.95
C MET A 25 14.07 -5.78 10.35
N ALA A 26 13.77 -5.04 9.29
CA ALA A 26 12.53 -5.18 8.54
C ALA A 26 12.78 -5.98 7.25
N CYS A 27 11.84 -6.85 6.90
CA CYS A 27 11.82 -7.57 5.63
C CYS A 27 10.48 -7.30 4.94
N PHE A 28 10.52 -6.77 3.72
CA PHE A 28 9.34 -6.42 2.95
C PHE A 28 9.15 -7.39 1.79
N PHE A 29 8.01 -8.09 1.78
CA PHE A 29 7.59 -8.91 0.65
C PHE A 29 6.68 -8.07 -0.23
N ASN A 30 7.16 -7.67 -1.41
CA ASN A 30 6.37 -6.93 -2.38
C ASN A 30 6.64 -7.42 -3.79
N ALA A 31 5.68 -7.18 -4.69
CA ALA A 31 5.79 -7.57 -6.09
C ALA A 31 6.48 -6.50 -6.97
N HIS A 32 6.99 -5.40 -6.40
CA HIS A 32 7.71 -4.36 -7.14
C HIS A 32 9.03 -4.87 -7.73
N ILE A 33 9.70 -5.77 -7.01
CA ILE A 33 11.01 -6.29 -7.37
C ILE A 33 10.96 -7.11 -8.68
N CYS A 34 9.80 -7.67 -9.01
CA CYS A 34 9.53 -8.19 -10.33
C CYS A 34 8.94 -7.06 -11.16
N ALA A 35 9.69 -6.53 -12.13
CA ALA A 35 9.21 -5.56 -13.11
C ALA A 35 8.09 -6.16 -14.00
N SER A 36 6.93 -6.39 -13.39
CA SER A 36 5.78 -7.00 -14.02
C SER A 36 4.92 -5.90 -14.61
N SER A 37 4.55 -6.05 -15.88
CA SER A 37 3.46 -5.28 -16.52
C SER A 37 2.07 -5.71 -16.01
N THR A 38 2.00 -6.43 -14.90
CA THR A 38 0.76 -6.89 -14.30
C THR A 38 0.03 -5.71 -13.65
N ASN A 39 -1.23 -5.53 -14.02
CA ASN A 39 -2.13 -4.61 -13.34
C ASN A 39 -2.62 -5.23 -12.03
N TYR A 40 -2.56 -4.44 -10.96
CA TYR A 40 -3.05 -4.79 -9.63
C TYR A 40 -4.29 -3.97 -9.33
N GLY A 41 -5.30 -4.63 -8.79
CA GLY A 41 -6.52 -4.01 -8.33
C GLY A 41 -7.25 -4.91 -7.35
N PRO A 42 -8.49 -4.56 -6.94
CA PRO A 42 -9.31 -5.41 -6.11
C PRO A 42 -9.49 -6.82 -6.71
N ILE A 43 -9.29 -7.86 -5.88
CA ILE A 43 -9.57 -9.27 -6.24
C ILE A 43 -11.04 -9.37 -6.66
N LYS A 44 -11.30 -9.89 -7.87
CA LYS A 44 -12.64 -9.87 -8.47
C LYS A 44 -13.63 -10.72 -7.67
N GLU A 45 -13.17 -11.80 -7.06
CA GLU A 45 -13.92 -12.70 -6.18
C GLU A 45 -14.35 -12.03 -4.85
N LEU A 46 -13.73 -10.90 -4.47
CA LEU A 46 -14.13 -10.12 -3.30
C LEU A 46 -15.15 -9.03 -3.63
N LEU A 47 -15.49 -8.83 -4.91
CA LEU A 47 -16.43 -7.81 -5.37
C LEU A 47 -17.86 -8.33 -5.42
N SER A 48 -18.82 -7.45 -5.15
CA SER A 48 -20.25 -7.72 -5.27
C SER A 48 -21.00 -6.40 -5.51
N PRO A 49 -22.31 -6.42 -5.85
CA PRO A 49 -23.11 -5.19 -5.93
C PRO A 49 -23.03 -4.34 -4.64
N ASP A 50 -23.00 -4.99 -3.48
CA ASP A 50 -22.89 -4.33 -2.16
C ASP A 50 -21.44 -4.01 -1.75
N ASN A 51 -20.44 -4.52 -2.49
CA ASN A 51 -19.02 -4.24 -2.27
C ASN A 51 -18.33 -3.96 -3.62
N PRO A 52 -18.64 -2.82 -4.27
CA PRO A 52 -18.03 -2.45 -5.53
C PRO A 52 -16.52 -2.20 -5.38
N PRO A 53 -15.76 -2.18 -6.48
CA PRO A 53 -14.34 -1.87 -6.45
C PRO A 53 -14.12 -0.46 -5.90
N LYS A 54 -13.35 -0.35 -4.81
CA LYS A 54 -12.98 0.93 -4.18
C LYS A 54 -11.76 1.59 -4.82
N TYR A 55 -11.01 0.82 -5.60
CA TYR A 55 -9.74 1.22 -6.19
C TYR A 55 -9.69 0.76 -7.65
N ARG A 56 -9.07 1.57 -8.51
CA ARG A 56 -8.84 1.22 -9.91
C ARG A 56 -7.68 0.23 -10.04
N ASP A 57 -7.64 -0.45 -11.18
CA ASP A 57 -6.46 -1.23 -11.55
C ASP A 57 -5.30 -0.26 -11.87
N LEU A 58 -4.08 -0.61 -11.43
CA LEU A 58 -2.86 0.19 -11.56
C LEU A 58 -1.62 -0.69 -11.73
N LEU A 59 -0.55 -0.14 -12.29
CA LEU A 59 0.77 -0.78 -12.21
C LEU A 59 1.39 -0.49 -10.86
N LEU A 60 2.05 -1.48 -10.23
CA LEU A 60 2.68 -1.23 -8.93
C LEU A 60 3.75 -0.13 -9.03
N SER A 61 4.46 0.00 -10.15
CA SER A 61 5.41 1.10 -10.37
C SER A 61 4.75 2.47 -10.19
N GLU A 62 3.55 2.68 -10.73
CA GLU A 62 2.79 3.93 -10.55
C GLU A 62 2.49 4.19 -9.06
N TYR A 63 2.16 3.15 -8.30
CA TYR A 63 1.93 3.27 -6.86
C TYR A 63 3.21 3.65 -6.11
N PHE A 64 4.34 3.01 -6.40
CA PHE A 64 5.61 3.30 -5.73
C PHE A 64 6.13 4.70 -6.09
N GLU A 65 6.08 5.10 -7.37
CA GLU A 65 6.45 6.45 -7.80
C GLU A 65 5.60 7.53 -7.10
N HIS A 66 4.28 7.29 -6.96
CA HIS A 66 3.41 8.19 -6.21
C HIS A 66 3.76 8.23 -4.71
N SER A 67 4.03 7.07 -4.11
CA SER A 67 4.36 6.96 -2.68
C SER A 67 5.66 7.70 -2.35
N GLU A 68 6.72 7.50 -3.15
CA GLU A 68 8.03 8.11 -2.93
C GLU A 68 8.00 9.63 -3.14
N SER A 69 7.19 10.13 -4.08
CA SER A 69 7.09 11.57 -4.36
C SER A 69 6.29 12.36 -3.30
N ARG A 70 5.34 11.72 -2.60
CA ARG A 70 4.43 12.41 -1.68
C ARG A 70 4.95 12.48 -0.24
N GLY A 71 5.79 11.54 0.18
CA GLY A 71 6.26 11.43 1.56
C GLY A 71 5.16 10.99 2.55
N LEU A 72 5.39 11.22 3.85
CA LEU A 72 4.51 10.79 4.95
C LEU A 72 3.68 11.98 5.46
N ASP A 73 2.47 12.14 4.93
CA ASP A 73 1.55 13.25 5.24
C ASP A 73 0.32 12.84 6.08
N GLY A 74 0.29 11.60 6.57
CA GLY A 74 -0.82 11.04 7.36
C GLY A 74 -2.03 10.60 6.53
N ARG A 75 -1.97 10.69 5.20
CA ARG A 75 -3.03 10.25 4.28
C ARG A 75 -2.67 8.93 3.64
N SER A 76 -3.65 8.18 3.16
CA SER A 76 -3.35 6.93 2.45
C SER A 76 -2.75 7.25 1.09
N HIS A 77 -1.64 6.58 0.70
CA HIS A 77 -1.16 6.63 -0.69
C HIS A 77 -2.18 6.04 -1.67
N LEU A 78 -3.10 5.18 -1.18
CA LEU A 78 -4.16 4.60 -1.99
C LEU A 78 -5.29 5.58 -2.35
N ASP A 79 -5.36 6.75 -1.70
CA ASP A 79 -6.42 7.73 -1.99
C ASP A 79 -6.35 8.25 -3.44
N ALA A 80 -5.13 8.35 -4.01
CA ALA A 80 -4.92 8.75 -5.41
C ALA A 80 -5.42 7.72 -6.44
N PHE A 81 -5.80 6.52 -5.98
CA PHE A 81 -6.18 5.39 -6.83
C PHE A 81 -7.61 4.89 -6.56
N ARG A 82 -8.41 5.66 -5.83
CA ARG A 82 -9.83 5.34 -5.60
C ARG A 82 -10.66 5.53 -6.87
N VAL A 83 -11.75 4.77 -6.97
CA VAL A 83 -12.81 4.94 -7.99
C VAL A 83 -13.93 5.79 -7.41
#